data_AF-E1K107-F1
#
_entry.id   AF-E1K107-F1
#
_cell.length_a   1.000
_cell.length_b   1.000
_cell.length_c   1.000
_cell.angle_alpha   90.00
_cell.angle_beta   90.00
_cell.angle_gamma   90.00
#
_symmetry.space_group_name_H-M   'P 1'
#
loop_
_entity.id
_entity.type
_entity.pdbx_description
1 polymer ?
#
loop_
_entity_poly.entity_id
_entity_poly.type
_entity_poly.pdbx_seq_one_letter_code
_entity_poly.pdbx_strand_id
1 'polypeptide(L)'
;MTACPRCRAGFTFIEVLVAVAILSVALVAILASCLGLEEGLLRSRDIATAAELANAKLAEVERVGAYNWREGDGDFAPEFPQYKWHVDLYRGLAGGLVLVTVTVASEGKAWATTRFDKLLLP
;
A
#
# COMPACT_ATOMS: atom_id res chain seq x y z
N MET A 1 -1.78 -76.61 13.11
CA MET A 1 -2.50 -75.91 14.19
C MET A 1 -2.12 -74.45 14.13
N THR A 2 -3.12 -73.61 13.88
CA THR A 2 -3.04 -72.17 13.62
C THR A 2 -2.82 -71.39 14.91
N ALA A 3 -1.84 -70.47 14.91
CA ALA A 3 -1.71 -69.45 15.94
C ALA A 3 -1.74 -68.08 15.26
N CYS A 4 -2.88 -67.39 15.40
CA CYS A 4 -2.98 -65.95 15.26
C CYS A 4 -3.73 -65.46 16.50
N PRO A 5 -3.09 -64.63 17.35
CA PRO A 5 -3.87 -63.77 18.20
C PRO A 5 -3.37 -62.32 18.19
N ARG A 6 -4.30 -61.46 17.72
CA ARG A 6 -4.59 -60.10 18.21
C ARG A 6 -4.01 -58.91 17.43
N CYS A 7 -4.71 -58.62 16.34
CA CYS A 7 -5.01 -57.25 15.93
C CYS A 7 -5.72 -56.50 17.08
N ARG A 8 -5.08 -55.45 17.61
CA ARG A 8 -5.72 -54.20 18.07
C ARG A 8 -4.62 -53.21 18.44
N ALA A 9 -4.18 -52.44 17.44
CA ALA A 9 -3.54 -51.16 17.69
C ALA A 9 -4.63 -50.26 18.29
N GLY A 10 -4.66 -50.16 19.62
CA GLY A 10 -5.52 -49.23 20.31
C GLY A 10 -5.10 -47.82 19.96
N PHE A 11 -6.05 -47.01 19.52
CA PHE A 11 -5.90 -45.57 19.29
C PHE A 11 -5.21 -44.96 20.52
N THR A 12 -3.94 -44.62 20.39
CA THR A 12 -3.21 -44.15 21.57
C THR A 12 -3.59 -42.70 21.79
N PHE A 13 -3.97 -42.36 23.03
CA PHE A 13 -4.31 -40.98 23.38
C PHE A 13 -3.15 -40.01 23.05
N ILE A 14 -1.91 -40.52 23.14
CA ILE A 14 -0.71 -39.77 22.79
C ILE A 14 -0.63 -39.42 21.30
N GLU A 15 -1.12 -40.27 20.40
CA GLU A 15 -1.14 -40.02 18.96
C GLU A 15 -2.10 -38.88 18.61
N VAL A 16 -3.27 -38.83 19.24
CA VAL A 16 -4.21 -37.71 19.10
C VAL A 16 -3.64 -36.43 19.68
N LEU A 17 -3.00 -36.50 20.84
CA LEU A 17 -2.37 -35.34 21.47
C LEU A 17 -1.23 -34.76 20.61
N VAL A 18 -0.39 -35.63 20.03
CA VAL A 18 0.67 -35.21 19.11
C VAL A 18 0.10 -34.63 17.83
N ALA A 19 -0.95 -35.24 17.26
CA ALA A 19 -1.61 -34.72 16.06
C ALA A 19 -2.22 -33.33 16.30
N VAL A 20 -2.90 -33.13 17.44
CA VAL A 20 -3.48 -31.83 17.82
C VAL A 20 -2.38 -30.80 18.09
N ALA A 21 -1.26 -31.19 18.70
CA ALA A 21 -0.11 -30.30 18.91
C ALA A 21 0.48 -29.80 17.58
N ILE A 22 0.71 -30.71 16.62
CA ILE A 22 1.20 -30.35 15.29
C ILE A 22 0.18 -29.46 14.56
N LEU A 23 -1.11 -29.81 14.62
CA LEU A 23 -2.18 -29.04 14.01
C LEU A 23 -2.26 -27.61 14.58
N SER A 24 -2.07 -27.46 15.89
CA SER A 24 -2.11 -26.15 16.56
C SER A 24 -0.98 -25.24 16.08
N VAL A 25 0.24 -25.77 15.95
CA VAL A 25 1.38 -25.01 15.41
C VAL A 25 1.13 -24.59 13.97
N ALA A 26 0.60 -25.49 13.14
CA ALA A 26 0.23 -25.16 11.76
C ALA A 26 -0.85 -24.07 11.68
N LEU A 27 -1.88 -24.13 12.54
CA LEU A 27 -2.93 -23.11 12.60
C LEU A 27 -2.37 -21.74 12.98
N VAL A 28 -1.45 -21.66 13.94
CA VAL A 28 -0.82 -20.39 14.34
C VAL A 28 -0.02 -19.80 13.17
N ALA A 29 0.72 -20.61 12.42
CA ALA A 29 1.46 -20.14 11.24
C ALA A 29 0.53 -19.61 10.14
N ILE A 30 -0.59 -20.29 9.90
CA ILE A 30 -1.62 -19.84 8.94
C ILE A 30 -2.23 -18.52 9.41
N LEU A 31 -2.61 -18.41 10.69
CA LEU A 31 -3.21 -17.20 11.25
C LEU A 31 -2.23 -16.02 11.17
N ALA A 32 -0.97 -16.23 11.54
CA ALA A 32 0.08 -15.21 11.41
C ALA A 32 0.24 -14.74 9.96
N SER A 33 0.14 -15.65 8.99
CA SER A 33 0.22 -15.33 7.57
C SER A 33 -1.01 -14.55 7.09
N CYS A 34 -2.20 -14.88 7.58
CA CYS A 34 -3.43 -14.14 7.27
C CYS A 34 -3.39 -12.71 7.83
N LEU A 35 -2.89 -12.52 9.05
CA LEU A 35 -2.73 -11.19 9.66
C LEU A 35 -1.74 -10.32 8.88
N GLY A 36 -0.68 -10.91 8.32
CA GLY A 36 0.27 -10.19 7.47
C GLY A 36 -0.31 -9.67 6.14
N LEU A 37 -1.43 -10.23 5.65
CA LEU A 37 -2.06 -9.81 4.39
C LEU A 37 -2.87 -8.51 4.54
N GLU A 38 -3.40 -8.22 5.72
CA GLU A 38 -4.18 -7.01 5.97
C GLU A 38 -3.33 -5.74 5.84
N GLU A 39 -2.07 -5.80 6.28
CA GLU A 39 -1.11 -4.71 6.10
C GLU A 39 -0.85 -4.41 4.63
N GLY A 40 -0.83 -5.44 3.78
CA GLY A 40 -0.64 -5.31 2.33
C GLY A 40 -1.83 -4.66 1.62
N LEU A 41 -3.05 -5.03 2.00
CA LEU A 41 -4.28 -4.48 1.41
C LEU A 41 -4.49 -3.02 1.81
N LEU A 42 -4.32 -2.68 3.09
CA LEU A 42 -4.39 -1.30 3.55
C LEU A 42 -3.31 -0.44 2.87
N ARG A 43 -2.11 -1.00 2.68
CA ARG A 43 -1.04 -0.35 1.93
C ARG A 43 -1.40 -0.05 0.48
N SER A 44 -1.98 -1.01 -0.20
CA SER A 44 -2.38 -0.84 -1.61
C SER A 44 -3.47 0.22 -1.77
N ARG A 45 -4.42 0.29 -0.82
CA ARG A 45 -5.49 1.30 -0.85
C ARG A 45 -4.96 2.71 -0.62
N ASP A 46 -4.12 2.90 0.38
CA ASP A 46 -3.54 4.22 0.69
C ASP A 46 -2.71 4.77 -0.48
N ILE A 47 -1.95 3.90 -1.18
CA ILE A 47 -1.17 4.27 -2.37
C ILE A 47 -2.08 4.61 -3.55
N ALA A 48 -3.12 3.80 -3.80
CA ALA A 48 -4.06 4.05 -4.89
C ALA A 48 -4.77 5.41 -4.71
N THR A 49 -5.22 5.72 -3.50
CA THR A 49 -5.84 7.02 -3.17
C THR A 49 -4.83 8.16 -3.30
N ALA A 50 -3.61 8.02 -2.81
CA ALA A 50 -2.56 9.05 -3.00
C ALA A 50 -2.27 9.31 -4.49
N ALA A 51 -2.24 8.26 -5.32
CA ALA A 51 -2.02 8.38 -6.75
C ALA A 51 -3.20 9.06 -7.48
N GLU A 52 -4.43 8.75 -7.10
CA GLU A 52 -5.63 9.42 -7.64
C GLU A 52 -5.62 10.91 -7.31
N LEU A 53 -5.32 11.28 -6.06
CA LEU A 53 -5.22 12.67 -5.62
C LEU A 53 -4.09 13.43 -6.34
N ALA A 54 -2.94 12.80 -6.51
CA ALA A 54 -1.82 13.40 -7.24
C ALA A 54 -2.17 13.64 -8.72
N ASN A 55 -2.85 12.70 -9.38
CA ASN A 55 -3.32 12.87 -10.75
C ASN A 55 -4.36 13.99 -10.87
N ALA A 56 -5.32 14.05 -9.93
CA ALA A 56 -6.31 15.12 -9.89
C ALA A 56 -5.62 16.50 -9.76
N LYS A 57 -4.62 16.61 -8.88
CA LYS A 57 -3.86 17.85 -8.70
C LYS A 57 -3.04 18.22 -9.93
N LEU A 58 -2.40 17.24 -10.56
CA LEU A 58 -1.65 17.45 -11.80
C LEU A 58 -2.56 17.90 -12.96
N ALA A 59 -3.75 17.33 -13.08
CA ALA A 59 -4.74 17.76 -14.07
C ALA A 59 -5.24 19.20 -13.83
N GLU A 60 -5.34 19.62 -12.57
CA GLU A 60 -5.65 21.01 -12.21
C GLU A 60 -4.55 21.97 -12.67
N VAL A 61 -3.28 21.62 -12.44
CA VAL A 61 -2.11 22.39 -12.91
C VAL A 61 -2.10 22.46 -14.44
N GLU A 62 -2.39 21.36 -15.13
CA GLU A 62 -2.45 21.30 -16.59
C GLU A 62 -3.57 22.19 -17.15
N ARG A 63 -4.74 22.23 -16.50
CA ARG A 63 -5.86 23.09 -16.89
C ARG A 63 -5.58 24.58 -16.73
N VAL A 64 -4.88 24.98 -15.67
CA VAL A 64 -4.49 26.39 -15.42
C VAL A 64 -3.32 26.81 -16.33
N GLY A 65 -2.51 25.83 -16.75
CA GLY A 65 -1.29 26.02 -17.49
C GLY A 65 -0.10 26.23 -16.55
N ALA A 66 1.00 25.52 -16.80
CA ALA A 66 2.19 25.52 -15.95
C ALA A 66 2.79 26.93 -15.76
N TYR A 67 2.56 27.85 -16.70
CA TYR A 67 2.99 29.24 -16.62
C TYR A 67 2.15 30.10 -15.66
N ASN A 68 0.87 29.79 -15.47
CA ASN A 68 -0.03 30.55 -14.58
C ASN A 68 -0.12 29.94 -13.18
N TRP A 69 0.38 28.71 -12.99
CA TRP A 69 0.44 28.07 -11.68
C TRP A 69 1.56 28.63 -10.80
N ARG A 70 1.32 28.75 -9.49
CA ARG A 70 2.34 29.14 -8.50
C ARG A 70 2.73 27.93 -7.66
N GLU A 71 4.01 27.80 -7.36
CA GLU A 71 4.50 26.80 -6.39
C GLU A 71 3.79 27.00 -5.05
N GLY A 72 3.48 25.89 -4.39
CA GLY A 72 2.80 25.94 -3.11
C GLY A 72 2.52 24.57 -2.53
N ASP A 73 2.27 24.58 -1.23
CA ASP A 73 1.88 23.47 -0.38
C ASP A 73 0.44 23.67 0.13
N GLY A 74 -0.24 22.56 0.42
CA GLY A 74 -1.56 22.59 1.02
C GLY A 74 -2.12 21.21 1.31
N ASP A 75 -3.38 21.18 1.74
CA ASP A 75 -4.08 19.96 2.14
C ASP A 75 -5.27 19.70 1.20
N PHE A 76 -5.78 18.47 1.18
CA PHE A 76 -6.99 18.10 0.43
C PHE A 76 -8.28 18.20 1.29
N ALA A 77 -8.35 19.14 2.23
CA ALA A 77 -9.52 19.33 3.10
C ALA A 77 -10.73 19.91 2.34
N PRO A 78 -11.98 19.52 2.71
CA PRO A 78 -12.36 18.65 3.82
C PRO A 78 -12.39 17.15 3.46
N GLU A 79 -12.24 16.79 2.19
CA GLU A 79 -12.44 15.42 1.70
C GLU A 79 -11.34 14.46 2.17
N PHE A 80 -10.10 14.95 2.27
CA PHE A 80 -8.91 14.17 2.61
C PHE A 80 -7.91 14.99 3.46
N PRO A 81 -8.24 15.35 4.72
CA PRO A 81 -7.39 16.18 5.58
C PRO A 81 -6.05 15.53 5.94
N GLN A 82 -5.95 14.21 5.86
CA GLN A 82 -4.74 13.44 6.14
C GLN A 82 -3.73 13.42 4.98
N TYR A 83 -4.05 14.03 3.83
CA TYR A 83 -3.17 14.09 2.67
C TYR A 83 -2.75 15.53 2.39
N LYS A 84 -1.43 15.73 2.27
CA LYS A 84 -0.80 16.99 1.92
C LYS A 84 -0.22 16.90 0.52
N TRP A 85 -0.33 17.98 -0.23
CA TRP A 85 0.26 18.12 -1.56
C TRP A 85 1.29 19.24 -1.56
N HIS A 86 2.29 19.06 -2.41
CA HIS A 86 3.32 20.05 -2.68
C HIS A 86 3.58 20.07 -4.19
N VAL A 87 3.59 21.25 -4.78
CA VAL A 87 3.87 21.44 -6.22
C VAL A 87 5.08 22.33 -6.40
N ASP A 88 6.12 21.78 -7.00
CA ASP A 88 7.32 22.49 -7.45
C ASP A 88 7.31 22.69 -8.97
N LEU A 89 7.78 23.84 -9.44
CA LEU A 89 7.79 24.24 -10.85
C LEU A 89 9.20 24.67 -11.26
N TYR A 90 9.91 23.81 -11.97
CA TYR A 90 11.19 24.19 -12.56
C TYR A 90 10.95 24.80 -13.95
N ARG A 91 10.98 26.14 -14.00
CA ARG A 91 10.88 26.94 -15.22
C ARG A 91 12.28 27.27 -15.74
N GLY A 92 12.58 26.92 -16.99
CA GLY A 92 13.88 27.21 -17.61
C GLY A 92 14.52 26.05 -18.36
N LEU A 93 13.78 24.98 -18.64
CA LEU A 93 14.28 23.92 -19.53
C LEU A 93 14.31 24.41 -20.99
N ALA A 94 15.27 23.89 -21.74
CA ALA A 94 15.45 24.21 -23.15
C ALA A 94 14.15 23.94 -23.94
N GLY A 95 13.69 24.94 -24.70
CA GLY A 95 12.47 24.84 -25.52
C GLY A 95 11.19 25.39 -24.88
N GLY A 96 11.26 26.09 -23.73
CA GLY A 96 10.08 26.66 -23.06
C GLY A 96 9.32 25.65 -22.20
N LEU A 97 9.92 24.48 -21.93
CA LEU A 97 9.34 23.44 -21.11
C LEU A 97 9.39 23.82 -19.62
N VAL A 98 8.34 23.43 -18.91
CA VAL A 98 8.24 23.54 -17.45
C VAL A 98 8.13 22.13 -16.88
N LEU A 99 9.03 21.78 -15.97
CA LEU A 99 8.92 20.53 -15.21
C LEU A 99 8.05 20.80 -13.98
N VAL A 100 6.95 20.06 -13.87
CA VAL A 100 6.06 20.09 -12.72
C VAL A 100 6.30 18.82 -11.90
N THR A 101 6.71 19.00 -10.65
CA THR A 101 6.81 17.91 -9.68
C THR A 101 5.65 18.06 -8.70
N VAL A 102 4.77 17.07 -8.69
CA VAL A 102 3.68 16.98 -7.70
C VAL A 102 4.03 15.88 -6.72
N THR A 103 4.14 16.24 -5.44
CA THR A 103 4.35 15.30 -4.34
C THR A 103 3.12 15.26 -3.47
N VAL A 104 2.51 14.09 -3.31
CA VAL A 104 1.42 13.88 -2.36
C VAL A 104 1.89 12.91 -1.28
N ALA A 105 1.77 13.32 -0.03
CA ALA A 105 2.16 12.54 1.14
C ALA A 105 1.04 12.52 2.18
N SER A 106 0.80 11.36 2.79
CA SER A 106 -0.12 11.27 3.94
C SER A 106 0.59 11.58 5.26
N GLU A 107 -0.04 12.41 6.08
CA GLU A 107 0.45 12.79 7.40
C GLU A 107 0.39 11.57 8.36
N GLY A 108 1.56 11.07 8.77
CA GLY A 108 1.69 9.96 9.72
C GLY A 108 2.16 8.62 9.13
N LYS A 109 2.31 8.49 7.80
CA LYS A 109 2.85 7.26 7.16
C LYS A 109 3.87 7.60 6.07
N ALA A 110 5.15 7.32 6.35
CA ALA A 110 6.28 7.59 5.45
C ALA A 110 6.27 6.83 4.11
N TRP A 111 5.42 5.81 3.95
CA TRP A 111 5.38 4.96 2.76
C TRP A 111 4.27 5.33 1.75
N ALA A 112 3.40 6.30 2.07
CA ALA A 112 2.34 6.78 1.19
C ALA A 112 2.74 8.09 0.47
N THR A 113 3.98 8.17 0.00
CA THR A 113 4.49 9.32 -0.75
C THR A 113 4.56 8.93 -2.22
N THR A 114 3.75 9.57 -3.06
CA THR A 114 3.86 9.41 -4.52
C THR A 114 4.29 10.72 -5.14
N ARG A 115 5.40 10.67 -5.89
CA ARG A 115 5.96 11.79 -6.64
C ARG A 115 5.70 11.54 -8.11
N PHE A 116 5.03 12.50 -8.76
CA PHE A 116 4.86 12.50 -10.21
C PHE A 116 5.66 13.66 -10.79
N ASP A 117 6.56 13.35 -11.71
CA ASP A 117 7.33 14.32 -12.49
C ASP A 117 6.77 14.32 -13.92
N LYS A 118 6.18 15.44 -14.36
CA LYS A 118 5.67 15.59 -15.73
C LYS A 118 6.23 16.85 -16.37
N LEU A 119 6.80 16.69 -17.56
CA LEU A 119 7.22 17.78 -18.42
C LEU A 119 6.00 18.32 -19.15
N LEU A 120 5.68 19.60 -18.92
CA LEU A 120 4.61 20.29 -19.62
C LEU A 120 5.19 21.27 -20.64
N LEU A 121 4.60 21.25 -21.84
CA LEU A 121 4.78 22.27 -22.87
C LEU A 121 3.93 23.50 -22.50
N PRO A 122 4.31 24.71 -22.98
CA PRO A 122 3.66 25.97 -22.62
C PRO A 122 2.18 26.05 -23.01
#